data_AF-A0AAN8J1Y0-F1
#
_entry.id   AF-A0AAN8J1Y0-F1
#
_cell.length_a   1.000
_cell.length_b   1.000
_cell.length_c   1.000
_cell.angle_alpha   90.00
_cell.angle_beta   90.00
_cell.angle_gamma   90.00
#
_symmetry.space_group_name_H-M   'P 1'
#
loop_
_entity.id
_entity.type
_entity.pdbx_description
1 polymer ?
#
loop_
_entity_poly.entity_id
_entity_poly.type
_entity_poly.pdbx_seq_one_letter_code
_entity_poly.pdbx_strand_id
1 'polypeptide(L)'
;MNRLKPTQQGFIALDNFMKLPVAEEYQLRKNSTTEGEWKLVPFFEWFFRLAEIVNKYLYSMWYDGLVYGFCSKEDAENLLRCVPRSVLLVRFSDIEYAKIKISVKDRNGDIRHHWYEHSDLNARVLSKELLVNQRFSQIDLIYPDIDMEV
;
A
#
# COMPACT_ATOMS: atom_id res chain seq x y z
N MET A 1 0.39 8.72 -19.84
CA MET A 1 0.79 10.11 -19.48
C MET A 1 1.68 10.03 -18.26
N ASN A 2 2.82 10.74 -18.22
CA ASN A 2 3.69 10.72 -17.04
C ASN A 2 3.27 11.80 -16.05
N ARG A 3 2.32 11.46 -15.15
CA ARG A 3 1.70 12.39 -14.19
C ARG A 3 2.71 13.22 -13.39
N LEU A 4 3.66 12.55 -12.74
CA LEU A 4 4.61 13.17 -11.82
C LEU A 4 6.05 13.10 -12.32
N LYS A 5 6.26 12.93 -13.64
CA LYS A 5 7.63 12.94 -14.16
C LYS A 5 8.12 14.38 -14.18
N PRO A 6 9.19 14.71 -13.42
CA PRO A 6 9.72 16.05 -13.43
C PRO A 6 10.36 16.37 -14.79
N THR A 7 10.45 17.65 -15.12
CA THR A 7 11.31 18.13 -16.21
C THR A 7 12.78 17.85 -15.89
N GLN A 8 13.67 18.09 -16.85
CA GLN A 8 15.13 18.00 -16.60
C GLN A 8 15.59 18.94 -15.47
N GLN A 9 14.85 20.01 -15.22
CA GLN A 9 15.09 20.97 -14.15
C GLN A 9 14.37 20.62 -12.84
N GLY A 10 13.69 19.48 -12.75
CA GLY A 10 13.01 19.03 -11.53
C GLY A 10 11.58 19.55 -11.35
N PHE A 11 11.00 20.24 -12.33
CA PHE A 11 9.66 20.82 -12.18
C PHE A 11 8.55 19.81 -12.49
N ILE A 12 7.49 19.82 -11.70
CA ILE A 12 6.23 19.12 -11.99
C ILE A 12 5.17 20.17 -12.26
N ALA A 13 4.40 20.00 -13.34
CA ALA A 13 3.28 20.88 -13.64
C ALA A 13 2.23 20.79 -12.53
N LEU A 14 1.83 21.93 -11.97
CA LEU A 14 0.86 21.98 -10.86
C LEU A 14 -0.46 21.31 -11.24
N ASP A 15 -0.94 21.51 -12.46
CA ASP A 15 -2.16 20.85 -12.95
C ASP A 15 -2.04 19.32 -12.94
N ASN A 16 -0.87 18.78 -13.26
CA ASN A 16 -0.67 17.33 -13.21
C ASN A 16 -0.75 16.79 -11.78
N PHE A 17 -0.24 17.55 -10.82
CA PHE A 17 -0.29 17.19 -9.40
C PHE A 17 -1.71 17.34 -8.81
N MET A 18 -2.42 18.40 -9.19
CA MET A 18 -3.72 18.76 -8.62
C MET A 18 -4.90 18.07 -9.30
N LYS A 19 -4.79 17.63 -10.56
CA LYS A 19 -5.94 17.17 -11.36
C LYS A 19 -5.78 15.77 -11.95
N LEU A 20 -4.57 15.36 -12.34
CA LEU A 20 -4.42 14.06 -13.01
C LEU A 20 -4.55 12.90 -11.99
N PRO A 21 -5.32 11.85 -12.30
CA PRO A 21 -5.74 10.87 -11.29
C PRO A 21 -4.79 9.67 -11.18
N VAL A 22 -4.60 9.12 -9.97
CA VAL A 22 -3.48 8.22 -9.62
C VAL A 22 -3.36 6.93 -10.46
N ALA A 23 -4.50 6.38 -10.89
CA ALA A 23 -4.60 5.06 -11.51
C ALA A 23 -5.30 5.09 -12.89
N GLU A 24 -5.21 6.19 -13.64
CA GLU A 24 -5.87 6.36 -14.95
C GLU A 24 -5.65 5.17 -15.91
N GLU A 25 -4.44 4.64 -15.94
CA GLU A 25 -4.03 3.52 -16.80
C GLU A 25 -4.69 2.18 -16.45
N TYR A 26 -5.17 2.01 -15.22
CA TYR A 26 -5.89 0.81 -14.80
C TYR A 26 -7.35 0.81 -15.28
N GLN A 27 -7.93 1.98 -15.62
CA GLN A 27 -9.28 2.06 -16.17
C GLN A 27 -9.38 1.66 -17.65
N LEU A 28 -8.29 1.83 -18.41
CA LEU A 28 -8.28 1.49 -19.84
C LEU A 28 -8.32 -0.02 -20.11
N ARG A 29 -8.14 -0.87 -19.08
CA ARG A 29 -8.33 -2.32 -19.16
C ARG A 29 -9.82 -2.67 -19.09
N LYS A 30 -10.53 -2.41 -20.19
CA LYS A 30 -11.99 -2.64 -20.41
C LYS A 30 -12.54 -4.06 -20.20
N ASN A 31 -11.75 -5.03 -19.73
CA ASN A 31 -12.20 -6.43 -19.60
C ASN A 31 -12.33 -6.91 -18.14
N SER A 32 -12.24 -6.00 -17.16
CA SER A 32 -12.42 -6.33 -15.75
C SER A 32 -13.91 -6.34 -15.40
N THR A 33 -14.48 -7.53 -15.20
CA THR A 33 -15.88 -7.81 -14.79
C THR A 33 -16.21 -7.41 -13.35
N THR A 34 -15.44 -6.49 -12.73
CA THR A 34 -15.76 -5.96 -11.41
C THR A 34 -16.58 -4.69 -11.59
N GLU A 35 -17.90 -4.82 -11.46
CA GLU A 35 -18.83 -3.71 -11.31
C GLU A 35 -18.49 -2.94 -10.02
N GLY A 36 -17.69 -1.89 -10.20
CA GLY A 36 -17.43 -0.86 -9.21
C GLY A 36 -16.98 0.38 -9.97
N GLU A 37 -17.62 1.52 -9.73
CA GLU A 37 -17.14 2.79 -10.25
C GLU A 37 -15.75 3.07 -9.66
N TRP A 38 -14.70 2.77 -10.43
CA TRP A 38 -13.34 3.14 -10.06
C TRP A 38 -13.27 4.66 -9.98
N LYS A 39 -13.25 5.23 -8.78
CA LYS A 39 -13.14 6.68 -8.60
C LYS A 39 -11.80 7.15 -9.17
N LEU A 40 -11.76 8.19 -10.00
CA LEU A 40 -10.50 8.82 -10.37
C LEU A 40 -10.21 9.90 -9.33
N VAL A 41 -9.13 9.74 -8.56
CA VAL A 41 -8.73 10.73 -7.55
C VAL A 41 -7.41 11.37 -7.96
N PRO A 42 -7.33 12.71 -8.01
CA PRO A 42 -6.09 13.42 -8.28
C PRO A 42 -4.97 13.02 -7.32
N PHE A 43 -3.72 13.10 -7.78
CA PHE A 43 -2.58 12.72 -6.95
C PHE A 43 -2.54 13.45 -5.61
N PHE A 44 -2.74 14.77 -5.62
CA PHE A 44 -2.79 15.58 -4.40
C PHE A 44 -3.79 15.02 -3.37
N GLU A 45 -5.04 14.76 -3.79
CA GLU A 45 -6.07 14.27 -2.88
C GLU A 45 -5.72 12.87 -2.36
N TRP A 46 -5.28 11.95 -3.23
CA TRP A 46 -4.84 10.62 -2.81
C TRP A 46 -3.70 10.70 -1.79
N PHE A 47 -2.68 11.53 -2.05
CA PHE A 47 -1.51 11.67 -1.18
C PHE A 47 -1.90 12.23 0.20
N PHE A 48 -2.72 13.27 0.25
CA PHE A 48 -3.17 13.85 1.52
C PHE A 48 -4.05 12.89 2.32
N ARG A 49 -4.93 12.11 1.66
CA ARG A 49 -5.70 11.06 2.34
C ARG A 49 -4.82 9.99 2.97
N LEU A 50 -3.72 9.61 2.32
CA LEU A 50 -2.75 8.69 2.91
C LEU A 50 -2.04 9.33 4.11
N ALA A 51 -1.65 10.60 4.02
CA ALA A 51 -1.07 11.32 5.15
C ALA A 51 -2.03 11.39 6.36
N GLU A 52 -3.32 11.61 6.12
CA GLU A 52 -4.37 11.55 7.16
C GLU A 52 -4.45 10.16 7.82
N ILE A 53 -4.40 9.08 7.01
CA ILE A 53 -4.41 7.71 7.54
C ILE A 53 -3.16 7.43 8.36
N VAL A 54 -1.99 7.82 7.88
CA VAL A 54 -0.73 7.63 8.59
C VAL A 54 -0.80 8.34 9.95
N ASN A 55 -1.14 9.63 9.95
CA ASN A 55 -1.22 10.42 11.19
C ASN A 55 -2.24 9.86 12.17
N LYS A 56 -3.38 9.36 11.69
CA LYS A 56 -4.46 8.88 12.57
C LYS A 56 -4.27 7.45 13.07
N TYR A 57 -3.78 6.55 12.21
CA TYR A 57 -3.81 5.10 12.46
C TYR A 57 -2.45 4.43 12.50
N LEU A 58 -1.47 4.94 11.74
CA LEU A 58 -0.19 4.27 11.55
C LEU A 58 1.00 5.06 12.10
N TYR A 59 0.77 6.13 12.86
CA TYR A 59 1.84 7.06 13.25
C TYR A 59 3.03 6.35 13.91
N SER A 60 2.79 5.47 14.89
CA SER A 60 3.87 4.69 15.53
C SER A 60 4.56 3.80 14.51
N MET A 61 3.81 2.96 13.77
CA MET A 61 4.40 2.05 12.78
C MET A 61 5.19 2.79 11.70
N TRP A 62 4.75 3.98 11.28
CA TRP A 62 5.46 4.83 10.34
C TRP A 62 6.74 5.39 10.95
N TYR A 63 6.67 5.91 12.17
CA TYR A 63 7.81 6.43 12.91
C TYR A 63 8.88 5.35 13.17
N ASP A 64 8.43 4.13 13.48
CA ASP A 64 9.26 2.96 13.78
C ASP A 64 9.79 2.28 12.50
N GLY A 65 9.49 2.82 11.31
CA GLY A 65 9.99 2.28 10.04
C GLY A 65 9.33 0.98 9.57
N LEU A 66 8.21 0.57 10.17
CA LEU A 66 7.48 -0.65 9.82
C LEU A 66 6.58 -0.51 8.58
N VAL A 67 6.39 0.73 8.11
CA VAL A 67 5.59 1.03 6.92
C VAL A 67 6.52 1.36 5.76
N TYR A 68 6.57 0.49 4.75
CA TYR A 68 7.30 0.77 3.52
C TYR A 68 6.65 1.91 2.72
N GLY A 69 5.31 2.00 2.77
CA GLY A 69 4.57 3.12 2.19
C GLY A 69 4.41 3.02 0.67
N PHE A 70 5.17 3.80 -0.09
CA PHE A 70 4.99 3.89 -1.54
C PHE A 70 5.67 2.72 -2.25
N CYS A 71 4.88 1.73 -2.67
CA CYS A 71 5.36 0.55 -3.39
C CYS A 71 4.27 0.03 -4.32
N SER A 72 4.61 -0.19 -5.60
CA SER A 72 3.67 -0.80 -6.54
C SER A 72 3.40 -2.26 -6.17
N LYS A 73 2.34 -2.85 -6.74
CA LYS A 73 2.10 -4.29 -6.59
C LYS A 73 3.30 -5.12 -7.08
N GLU A 74 3.82 -4.79 -8.27
CA GLU A 74 4.90 -5.54 -8.90
C GLU A 74 6.20 -5.45 -8.09
N ASP A 75 6.57 -4.24 -7.65
CA ASP A 75 7.76 -4.04 -6.82
C ASP A 75 7.63 -4.79 -5.50
N ALA A 76 6.46 -4.71 -4.84
CA ALA A 76 6.23 -5.42 -3.59
C ALA A 76 6.39 -6.93 -3.78
N GLU A 77 5.81 -7.51 -4.83
CA GLU A 77 5.98 -8.94 -5.11
C GLU A 77 7.45 -9.31 -5.36
N ASN A 78 8.19 -8.49 -6.10
CA ASN A 78 9.61 -8.73 -6.37
C ASN A 78 10.45 -8.67 -5.10
N LEU A 79 10.24 -7.65 -4.26
CA LEU A 79 10.92 -7.52 -2.96
C LEU A 79 10.64 -8.73 -2.06
N LEU A 80 9.38 -9.15 -1.95
CA LEU A 80 9.01 -10.29 -1.11
C LEU A 80 9.60 -11.61 -1.63
N ARG A 81 9.71 -11.81 -2.96
CA ARG A 81 10.36 -13.01 -3.53
C ARG A 81 11.83 -13.12 -3.15
N CYS A 82 12.52 -12.00 -2.97
CA CYS A 82 13.94 -11.97 -2.60
C CYS A 82 14.22 -12.36 -1.13
N VAL A 83 13.21 -12.32 -0.25
CA VAL A 83 13.39 -12.66 1.18
C VAL A 83 13.23 -14.17 1.38
N PRO A 84 14.17 -14.94 1.96
CA PRO A 84 14.00 -16.40 2.07
C PRO A 84 12.86 -16.87 2.99
N ARG A 85 12.49 -16.08 4.00
CA ARG A 85 11.46 -16.39 5.01
C ARG A 85 10.06 -15.90 4.57
N SER A 86 9.01 -16.32 5.30
CA SER A 86 7.70 -15.70 5.15
C SER A 86 7.75 -14.26 5.67
N VAL A 87 7.22 -13.34 4.88
CA VAL A 87 7.41 -11.90 5.10
C VAL A 87 6.19 -11.12 4.66
N LEU A 88 5.86 -10.06 5.38
CA LEU A 88 4.87 -9.07 4.98
C LEU A 88 5.50 -7.70 4.74
N LEU A 89 4.84 -6.89 3.91
CA LEU A 89 5.20 -5.52 3.60
C LEU A 89 3.95 -4.65 3.67
N VAL A 90 3.99 -3.63 4.55
CA VAL A 90 2.92 -2.64 4.70
C VAL A 90 3.14 -1.52 3.68
N ARG A 91 2.20 -1.37 2.73
CA ARG A 91 2.26 -0.35 1.68
C ARG A 91 0.94 0.40 1.52
N PHE A 92 0.99 1.55 0.88
CA PHE A 92 -0.19 2.29 0.49
C PHE A 92 -0.84 1.65 -0.74
N SER A 93 -2.16 1.70 -0.78
CA SER A 93 -2.89 1.25 -1.96
C SER A 93 -2.78 2.28 -3.10
N ASP A 94 -2.46 1.74 -4.26
CA ASP A 94 -2.30 2.39 -5.56
C ASP A 94 -3.62 2.60 -6.32
N ILE A 95 -4.63 1.77 -6.04
CA ILE A 95 -5.89 1.71 -6.80
C ILE A 95 -7.11 1.89 -5.88
N GLU A 96 -7.10 1.24 -4.72
CA GLU A 96 -8.15 1.42 -3.70
C GLU A 96 -7.80 2.62 -2.81
N TYR A 97 -8.48 3.75 -3.00
CA TYR A 97 -8.18 5.00 -2.31
C TYR A 97 -8.41 4.90 -0.81
N ALA A 98 -7.59 5.62 -0.04
CA ALA A 98 -7.68 5.67 1.42
C ALA A 98 -7.61 4.29 2.10
N LYS A 99 -6.91 3.33 1.48
CA LYS A 99 -6.66 2.00 2.04
C LYS A 99 -5.17 1.73 2.19
N ILE A 100 -4.85 0.96 3.23
CA ILE A 100 -3.53 0.38 3.46
C ILE A 100 -3.55 -1.05 2.91
N LYS A 101 -2.46 -1.49 2.30
CA LYS A 101 -2.34 -2.80 1.69
C LYS A 101 -1.19 -3.56 2.35
N ILE A 102 -1.47 -4.78 2.79
CA ILE A 102 -0.48 -5.70 3.36
C ILE A 102 -0.19 -6.73 2.29
N SER A 103 1.02 -6.69 1.73
CA SER A 103 1.48 -7.70 0.78
C SER A 103 2.24 -8.76 1.54
N VAL A 104 1.89 -10.02 1.35
CA VAL A 104 2.35 -11.12 2.19
C VAL A 104 2.87 -12.22 1.29
N LYS A 105 4.07 -12.72 1.59
CA LYS A 105 4.54 -13.99 1.07
C LYS A 105 4.58 -15.00 2.19
N ASP A 106 3.89 -16.11 2.02
CA ASP A 106 3.90 -17.19 3.01
C ASP A 106 5.10 -18.14 2.85
N ARG A 107 5.16 -19.17 3.70
CA ARG A 107 6.25 -20.15 3.73
C ARG A 107 6.31 -21.03 2.48
N ASN A 108 5.22 -21.14 1.72
CA ASN A 108 5.19 -21.87 0.45
C ASN A 108 5.65 -20.98 -0.72
N GLY A 109 5.83 -19.68 -0.48
CA GLY A 109 6.20 -18.70 -1.50
C GLY A 109 5.01 -18.06 -2.19
N ASP A 110 3.77 -18.38 -1.79
CA ASP A 110 2.56 -17.80 -2.38
C ASP A 110 2.40 -16.35 -1.90
N ILE A 111 2.10 -15.44 -2.85
CA ILE A 111 1.94 -14.02 -2.55
C ILE A 111 0.47 -13.62 -2.58
N ARG A 112 0.02 -12.97 -1.50
CA ARG A 112 -1.34 -12.47 -1.30
C ARG A 112 -1.31 -11.00 -0.89
N HIS A 113 -2.41 -10.29 -1.15
CA HIS A 113 -2.56 -8.90 -0.75
C HIS A 113 -3.87 -8.71 0.00
N HIS A 114 -3.81 -8.01 1.12
CA HIS A 114 -4.97 -7.69 1.96
C HIS A 114 -5.10 -6.18 2.07
N TRP A 115 -6.31 -5.65 1.96
CA TRP A 115 -6.56 -4.23 2.20
C TRP A 115 -7.16 -4.01 3.58
N TYR A 116 -6.88 -2.84 4.13
CA TYR A 116 -7.46 -2.30 5.36
C TYR A 116 -7.97 -0.91 5.09
N GLU A 117 -9.22 -0.66 5.44
CA GLU A 117 -9.85 0.66 5.33
C GLU A 117 -10.08 1.30 6.71
N HIS A 118 -10.68 2.49 6.74
CA HIS A 118 -10.93 3.22 7.97
C HIS A 118 -11.73 2.42 9.01
N SER A 119 -12.72 1.63 8.57
CA SER A 119 -13.54 0.81 9.47
C SER A 119 -12.69 -0.24 10.20
N ASP A 120 -11.85 -0.97 9.46
CA ASP A 120 -10.92 -1.96 10.00
C ASP A 120 -9.91 -1.32 10.96
N LEU A 121 -9.28 -0.21 10.56
CA LEU A 121 -8.25 0.47 11.33
C LEU A 121 -8.79 1.15 12.59
N ASN A 122 -10.08 1.52 12.62
CA ASN A 122 -10.76 1.95 13.84
C ASN A 122 -11.08 0.76 14.77
N ALA A 123 -11.43 -0.40 14.21
CA ALA A 123 -11.80 -1.58 14.99
C ALA A 123 -10.59 -2.18 15.73
N ARG A 124 -9.42 -2.20 15.09
CA ARG A 124 -8.16 -2.62 15.71
C ARG A 124 -6.97 -1.88 15.13
N VAL A 125 -6.07 -1.44 16.00
CA VAL A 125 -4.77 -0.90 15.60
C VAL A 125 -4.01 -1.94 14.77
N LEU A 126 -3.45 -1.52 13.63
CA LEU A 126 -2.83 -2.42 12.66
C LEU A 126 -1.71 -3.28 13.27
N SER A 127 -0.85 -2.72 14.12
CA SER A 127 0.21 -3.50 14.76
C SER A 127 -0.33 -4.69 15.55
N LYS A 128 -1.40 -4.51 16.32
CA LYS A 128 -2.07 -5.60 17.04
C LYS A 128 -2.77 -6.56 16.09
N GLU A 129 -3.36 -6.05 15.01
CA GLU A 129 -4.02 -6.86 13.99
C GLU A 129 -3.06 -7.83 13.30
N LEU A 130 -1.85 -7.37 12.96
CA LEU A 130 -0.81 -8.21 12.35
C LEU A 130 -0.40 -9.38 13.24
N LEU A 131 -0.47 -9.23 14.57
CA LEU A 131 -0.08 -10.27 15.52
C LEU A 131 -1.19 -11.29 15.81
N VAL A 132 -2.45 -10.85 15.81
CA VAL A 132 -3.58 -11.69 16.29
C VAL A 132 -4.40 -12.30 15.18
N ASN A 133 -4.38 -11.73 13.97
CA ASN A 133 -5.17 -12.24 12.87
C ASN A 133 -4.54 -13.50 12.30
N GLN A 134 -5.33 -14.58 12.20
CA GLN A 134 -4.90 -15.88 11.68
C GLN A 134 -4.36 -15.83 10.25
N ARG A 135 -4.67 -14.78 9.48
CA ARG A 135 -4.09 -14.57 8.14
C ARG A 135 -2.58 -14.34 8.18
N PHE A 136 -2.05 -13.84 9.29
CA PHE A 136 -0.63 -13.51 9.46
C PHE A 136 0.10 -14.44 10.44
N SER A 137 -0.57 -15.45 11.00
CA SER A 137 -0.01 -16.32 12.06
C SER A 137 1.20 -17.16 11.64
N GLN A 138 1.46 -17.28 10.33
CA GLN A 138 2.61 -18.00 9.79
C GLN A 138 3.65 -17.08 9.12
N ILE A 139 3.51 -15.78 9.32
CA ILE A 139 4.46 -14.80 8.80
C ILE A 139 5.54 -14.59 9.86
N ASP A 140 6.79 -14.64 9.43
CA ASP A 140 7.92 -14.56 10.35
C ASP A 140 8.40 -13.11 10.48
N LEU A 141 8.34 -12.35 9.37
CA LEU A 141 8.98 -11.03 9.24
C LEU A 141 8.03 -9.93 8.78
N ILE A 142 8.26 -8.72 9.27
CA ILE A 142 7.96 -7.47 8.58
C ILE A 142 9.20 -7.10 7.75
N TYR A 143 9.00 -6.80 6.47
CA TYR A 143 10.06 -6.52 5.53
C TYR A 143 10.99 -5.39 6.01
N PRO A 144 12.33 -5.50 5.83
CA PRO A 144 13.02 -6.66 5.24
C PRO A 144 13.34 -7.78 6.22
N ASP A 145 13.61 -7.47 7.50
CA ASP A 145 14.14 -8.45 8.46
C ASP A 145 13.69 -8.24 9.91
N ILE A 146 12.56 -7.57 10.13
CA ILE A 146 12.05 -7.30 11.48
C ILE A 146 11.15 -8.46 11.92
N ASP A 147 11.50 -9.20 12.97
CA ASP A 147 10.67 -10.30 13.47
C ASP A 147 9.32 -9.78 14.00
N MET A 148 8.24 -10.47 13.65
CA MET A 148 6.90 -10.11 14.15
C MET A 148 6.68 -10.44 15.64
N GLU A 149 7.55 -11.22 16.27
CA GLU A 149 7.40 -11.63 17.67
C GLU A 149 7.99 -10.63 18.69
N VAL A 150 8.50 -9.48 18.24
CA VAL A 150 9.10 -8.43 19.09
C VAL A 150 8.08 -7.37 19.51
#